data_AF-A0A2C1LRG7-F1
#
_entry.id   AF-A0A2C1LRG7-F1
#
_cell.length_a   1.000
_cell.length_b   1.000
_cell.length_c   1.000
_cell.angle_alpha   90.00
_cell.angle_beta   90.00
_cell.angle_gamma   90.00
#
_symmetry.space_group_name_H-M   'P 1'
#
loop_
_entity.id
_entity.type
_entity.pdbx_description
1 polymer ?
#
loop_
_entity_poly.entity_id
_entity_poly.type
_entity_poly.pdbx_seq_one_letter_code
_entity_poly.pdbx_strand_id
1 'polypeptide(L)' 'MVEAFERVSHKNIPYKITDRRPGDVAVCFADVSKAKRELGWEAKRGLEEMCADSWKWQSNNKNGYIQK' A
#
# COMPACT_ATOMS: atom_id res chain seq x y z
N MET A 1 -1.12 7.31 2.41
CA MET A 1 -0.41 6.05 2.75
C MET A 1 -0.01 6.02 4.21
N VAL A 2 0.94 6.87 4.66
CA VAL A 2 1.44 6.87 6.04
C VAL A 2 0.30 7.00 7.06
N GLU A 3 -0.55 8.03 6.92
CA GLU A 3 -1.71 8.24 7.82
C GLU A 3 -2.69 7.07 7.85
N ALA A 4 -2.99 6.46 6.70
CA ALA A 4 -3.85 5.28 6.64
C ALA A 4 -3.22 4.09 7.38
N PHE A 5 -1.90 3.95 7.26
CA PHE A 5 -1.14 2.91 7.96
C PHE A 5 -1.08 3.17 9.48
N GLU A 6 -0.91 4.43 9.92
CA GLU A 6 -0.98 4.80 11.34
C GLU A 6 -2.35 4.47 11.93
N ARG A 7 -3.44 4.79 11.21
CA ARG A 7 -4.81 4.50 11.64
C ARG A 7 -5.05 3.01 11.85
N VAL A 8 -4.67 2.15 10.90
CA VAL A 8 -4.91 0.69 11.00
C VAL A 8 -3.94 -0.02 11.93
N SER A 9 -2.72 0.48 12.09
CA SER A 9 -1.72 -0.14 12.99
C SER A 9 -1.83 0.34 14.43
N HIS A 10 -2.54 1.46 14.66
CA HIS A 10 -2.58 2.19 15.93
C HIS A 10 -1.17 2.54 16.45
N LYS A 11 -0.24 2.80 15.53
CA LYS A 11 1.13 3.21 15.82
C LYS A 11 1.43 4.52 15.13
N ASN A 12 2.19 5.37 15.82
CA ASN A 12 2.79 6.53 15.17
C ASN A 12 3.95 6.08 14.27
N ILE A 13 4.01 6.61 13.05
CA ILE A 13 5.00 6.29 12.04
C ILE A 13 5.77 7.59 11.70
N PRO A 14 6.91 7.85 12.37
CA PRO A 14 7.70 9.04 12.10
C PRO A 14 8.29 9.00 10.69
N TYR A 15 8.25 10.13 9.99
CA TYR A 15 8.88 10.29 8.68
C TYR A 15 9.60 11.64 8.58
N LYS A 16 10.53 11.74 7.64
CA LYS A 16 11.26 12.97 7.31
C LYS A 16 11.23 13.18 5.80
N ILE A 17 11.00 14.42 5.37
CA ILE A 17 11.14 14.80 3.97
C ILE A 17 12.63 14.88 3.63
N THR A 18 13.00 14.25 2.53
CA THR A 18 14.39 14.19 2.01
C THR A 18 14.38 14.52 0.52
N ASP A 19 15.55 14.52 -0.10
CA ASP A 19 15.71 14.82 -1.53
C ASP A 19 14.87 13.88 -2.40
N ARG A 20 14.51 14.36 -3.60
CA ARG A 20 13.80 13.52 -4.57
C ARG A 20 14.67 12.34 -4.98
N ARG A 21 14.08 11.15 -4.99
CA ARG A 21 14.74 9.95 -5.51
C ARG A 21 14.88 10.08 -7.04
N PRO A 22 16.10 9.92 -7.60
CA PRO A 22 16.30 9.99 -9.06
C PRO A 22 15.41 8.99 -9.81
N GLY A 23 14.74 9.47 -10.86
CA GLY A 23 13.85 8.65 -11.69
C GLY A 23 12.38 8.62 -11.24
N ASP A 24 12.03 9.15 -10.05
CA ASP A 24 10.63 9.22 -9.63
C ASP A 24 9.85 10.28 -10.43
N VAL A 25 8.71 9.87 -10.98
CA VAL A 25 7.68 10.77 -11.52
C VAL A 25 6.82 11.34 -10.39
N ALA A 26 6.20 12.50 -10.59
CA ALA A 26 5.44 13.18 -9.54
C ALA A 26 4.17 12.40 -9.11
N VAL A 27 3.38 11.93 -10.08
CA VAL A 27 2.13 11.19 -9.84
C VAL A 27 1.93 10.18 -10.97
N CYS A 28 1.41 9.00 -10.65
CA CYS A 28 1.04 7.96 -11.61
C CYS A 28 -0.17 7.17 -11.10
N PHE A 29 -1.23 7.08 -11.92
CA PHE A 29 -2.43 6.29 -11.66
C PHE A 29 -3.04 5.82 -12.98
N ALA A 30 -3.88 4.78 -12.94
CA ALA A 30 -4.48 4.18 -14.13
C ALA A 30 -5.94 4.63 -14.33
N ASP A 31 -6.33 4.88 -15.59
CA ASP A 31 -7.73 4.77 -16.00
C ASP A 31 -8.06 3.28 -16.20
N VAL A 32 -8.92 2.74 -15.34
CA VAL A 32 -9.29 1.32 -15.30
C VAL A 32 -10.54 0.99 -16.12
N SER A 33 -11.09 1.96 -16.86
CA SER A 33 -12.33 1.81 -17.61
C SER A 33 -12.27 0.69 -18.66
N LYS A 34 -11.12 0.50 -19.31
CA LYS A 34 -10.92 -0.57 -20.30
C LYS A 34 -11.00 -1.96 -19.67
N ALA A 35 -10.30 -2.20 -18.56
CA ALA A 35 -10.32 -3.49 -17.86
C ALA A 35 -11.73 -3.83 -17.38
N LYS A 36 -12.48 -2.84 -16.88
CA LYS A 36 -13.88 -3.02 -16.49
C LYS A 36 -14.77 -3.43 -17.66
N ARG A 37 -14.62 -2.77 -18.83
CA ARG A 37 -15.43 -3.08 -20.02
C ARG A 37 -15.10 -4.44 -20.64
N GLU A 38 -13.82 -4.74 -20.80
CA GLU A 38 -13.38 -5.90 -21.59
C GLU A 38 -13.26 -7.17 -20.76
N LEU A 39 -12.86 -7.05 -19.49
CA LEU A 39 -12.62 -8.20 -18.62
C LEU A 39 -13.73 -8.38 -17.57
N GLY A 40 -14.65 -7.42 -17.45
CA GLY A 40 -15.62 -7.39 -16.35
C GLY A 40 -14.96 -7.26 -14.97
N TRP A 41 -13.69 -6.86 -14.92
CA TRP A 41 -12.87 -6.86 -13.71
C TRP A 41 -12.72 -5.46 -13.13
N GLU A 42 -12.78 -5.36 -11.80
CA GLU A 42 -12.46 -4.14 -11.06
C GLU A 42 -11.86 -4.49 -9.69
N ALA A 43 -10.92 -3.67 -9.22
CA ALA A 43 -10.38 -3.78 -7.86
C ALA A 43 -11.50 -3.49 -6.83
N LYS A 44 -11.58 -4.33 -5.79
CA LYS A 44 -12.68 -4.30 -4.80
C LYS A 44 -12.27 -3.78 -3.43
N ARG A 45 -10.97 -3.62 -3.17
CA ARG A 45 -10.45 -3.24 -1.85
C ARG A 45 -9.89 -1.82 -1.91
N GLY A 46 -10.21 -1.04 -0.88
CA GLY A 46 -9.70 0.30 -0.70
C GLY A 46 -8.33 0.34 -0.02
N LEU A 47 -7.88 1.57 0.25
CA LEU A 47 -6.57 1.84 0.82
C LEU A 47 -6.43 1.32 2.26
N GLU A 48 -7.48 1.41 3.06
CA GLU A 48 -7.45 0.99 4.46
C GLU A 48 -7.35 -0.53 4.57
N GLU A 49 -8.08 -1.27 3.74
CA GLU A 49 -7.99 -2.74 3.68
C GLU A 49 -6.60 -3.19 3.23
N MET A 50 -6.01 -2.52 2.24
CA MET A 50 -4.63 -2.78 1.81
C MET A 50 -3.63 -2.58 2.96
N CYS A 51 -3.74 -1.47 3.70
CA CYS A 51 -2.87 -1.20 4.84
C CYS A 51 -3.12 -2.20 5.98
N ALA A 52 -4.36 -2.56 6.28
CA ALA A 52 -4.72 -3.49 7.35
C ALA A 52 -4.20 -4.90 7.08
N ASP A 53 -4.36 -5.40 5.85
CA ASP A 53 -3.84 -6.72 5.43
C ASP A 53 -2.31 -6.75 5.51
N SER A 54 -1.65 -5.67 5.07
CA SER A 54 -0.19 -5.52 5.15
C SER A 54 0.30 -5.50 6.60
N TRP A 55 -0.39 -4.75 7.47
CA TRP A 55 -0.05 -4.68 8.89
C TRP A 55 -0.26 -6.01 9.59
N LYS A 56 -1.37 -6.71 9.32
CA LYS A 56 -1.64 -8.05 9.86
C LYS A 56 -0.55 -9.05 9.47
N TRP A 57 -0.07 -8.99 8.22
CA TRP A 57 1.06 -9.81 7.78
C TRP A 57 2.32 -9.46 8.58
N GLN A 58 2.71 -8.19 8.61
CA GLN A 58 3.95 -7.74 9.25
C GLN A 58 3.95 -7.96 10.77
N SER A 59 2.80 -7.78 11.43
CA SER A 59 2.68 -7.98 12.88
C SER A 59 2.85 -9.44 13.28
N ASN A 60 2.38 -10.36 12.43
CA ASN A 60 2.47 -11.80 12.64
C ASN A 60 3.81 -12.39 12.15
N ASN A 61 4.49 -11.72 11.22
CA ASN A 61 5.71 -12.20 10.58
C ASN A 61 6.80 -11.12 10.67
N LYS A 62 7.23 -10.80 11.90
CA LYS A 62 8.15 -9.69 12.17
C LYS A 62 9.43 -9.74 11.33
N ASN A 63 9.94 -10.94 11.05
CA ASN A 63 11.16 -11.18 10.27
C ASN A 63 10.87 -11.77 8.87
N GLY A 64 9.64 -11.67 8.39
CA GLY A 64 9.22 -12.31 7.14
C GLY A 64 9.14 -13.83 7.24
N TYR A 65 9.31 -14.51 6.10
CA TYR A 65 9.31 -15.97 6.03
C TYR A 65 10.59 -16.57 6.64
N ILE A 66 10.46 -17.72 7.30
CA ILE A 66 11.60 -18.51 7.74
C ILE A 66 12.25 -19.14 6.50
N GLN A 67 13.54 -18.89 6.27
CA GLN A 67 14.31 -19.66 5.29
C GLN A 67 14.43 -21.10 5.78
N LYS A 68 14.08 -22.05 4.92
CA LYS A 68 14.37 -23.48 5.12
C LYS A 68 15.74 -23.82 4.61
#